data_AF-A0AAW9L360-F1
#
_entry.id   AF-A0AAW9L360-F1
#
_cell.length_a   1.000
_cell.length_b   1.000
_cell.length_c   1.000
_cell.angle_alpha   90.00
_cell.angle_beta   90.00
_cell.angle_gamma   90.00
#
_symmetry.space_group_name_H-M   'P 1'
#
loop_
_entity.id
_entity.type
_entity.pdbx_description
1 polymer ?
#
loop_
_entity_poly.entity_id
_entity_poly.type
_entity_poly.pdbx_seq_one_letter_code
_entity_poly.pdbx_strand_id
1 'polypeptide(L)'
;MPERNPDDSGSEPGTATAEEVDDVPTISCARCDQEWTLSYELDELMVGNQAVEQFALDHKRHTGHFPDDVQTWQATCRQCPEKIDRLSETAVTRWAETHARHTRHRVEIRHADAEETTLVDP
;
A
#
# COMPACT_ATOMS: atom_id res chain seq x y z
N MET A 1 12.35 -24.09 68.74
CA MET A 1 12.70 -23.86 67.34
C MET A 1 12.50 -22.38 67.02
N PRO A 2 13.56 -21.57 66.89
CA PRO A 2 13.54 -20.29 66.17
C PRO A 2 13.64 -20.61 64.64
N GLU A 3 13.40 -19.76 63.63
CA GLU A 3 13.60 -18.33 63.45
C GLU A 3 12.56 -17.73 62.47
N ARG A 4 12.35 -16.42 62.62
CA ARG A 4 11.53 -15.52 61.80
C ARG A 4 12.43 -14.95 60.70
N ASN A 5 12.01 -14.97 59.43
CA ASN A 5 12.77 -14.35 58.32
C ASN A 5 12.06 -13.08 57.83
N PRO A 6 12.64 -11.88 58.00
CA PRO A 6 12.22 -10.65 57.36
C PRO A 6 13.26 -10.16 56.32
N ASP A 7 12.83 -9.93 55.08
CA ASP A 7 13.44 -9.05 54.03
C ASP A 7 12.54 -9.25 52.79
N ASP A 8 11.62 -8.35 52.42
CA ASP A 8 11.77 -7.00 51.86
C ASP A 8 12.74 -6.87 50.67
N SER A 9 12.22 -6.30 49.59
CA SER A 9 12.94 -5.71 48.46
C SER A 9 13.64 -6.64 47.47
N GLY A 10 12.82 -7.16 46.55
CA GLY A 10 13.21 -7.36 45.16
C GLY A 10 12.15 -6.73 44.26
N SER A 11 12.23 -5.41 44.04
CA SER A 11 11.50 -4.75 42.95
C SER A 11 11.84 -5.49 41.66
N GLU A 12 10.89 -6.25 41.13
CA GLU A 12 11.03 -6.79 39.78
C GLU A 12 11.11 -5.59 38.83
N PRO A 13 12.19 -5.48 38.04
CA PRO A 13 12.32 -4.39 37.10
C PRO A 13 11.17 -4.53 36.11
N GLY A 14 10.47 -3.42 35.88
CA GLY A 14 9.49 -3.32 34.81
C GLY A 14 10.12 -3.84 33.52
N THR A 15 9.74 -5.05 33.13
CA THR A 15 9.89 -5.43 31.74
C THR A 15 8.81 -4.62 31.04
N ALA A 16 9.30 -3.62 30.32
CA ALA A 16 8.50 -2.80 29.43
C ALA A 16 7.50 -3.70 28.72
N THR A 17 6.24 -3.26 28.71
CA THR A 17 5.21 -3.74 27.80
C THR A 17 5.90 -4.07 26.49
N ALA A 18 5.94 -5.36 26.14
CA ALA A 18 6.32 -5.78 24.81
C ALA A 18 5.46 -4.91 23.90
N GLU A 19 6.12 -4.00 23.19
CA GLU A 19 5.49 -3.08 22.26
C GLU A 19 4.57 -3.95 21.42
N GLU A 20 3.26 -3.81 21.65
CA GLU A 20 2.23 -4.42 20.84
C GLU A 20 2.53 -3.88 19.46
N VAL A 21 3.17 -4.70 18.62
CA VAL A 21 3.44 -4.34 17.23
C VAL A 21 2.06 -4.18 16.65
N ASP A 22 1.64 -2.93 16.51
CA ASP A 22 0.42 -2.54 15.82
C ASP A 22 0.69 -2.92 14.35
N ASP A 23 0.41 -4.18 14.00
CA ASP A 23 0.55 -4.75 12.65
C ASP A 23 -0.49 -4.14 11.68
N VAL A 24 -0.94 -2.92 11.97
CA VAL A 24 -1.93 -2.19 11.21
C VAL A 24 -1.18 -1.29 10.22
N PRO A 25 -1.23 -1.57 8.91
CA PRO A 25 -0.75 -0.67 7.88
C PRO A 25 -1.27 0.75 8.09
N THR A 26 -0.35 1.69 8.03
CA THR A 26 -0.65 3.12 7.93
C THR A 26 -0.41 3.55 6.50
N ILE A 27 -1.36 4.29 5.93
CA ILE A 27 -1.29 4.87 4.58
C ILE A 27 -1.26 6.39 4.71
N SER A 28 -0.30 7.01 4.03
CA SER A 28 -0.15 8.44 3.91
C SER A 28 -0.50 8.94 2.52
N CYS A 29 -1.02 10.16 2.46
CA CYS A 29 -1.20 10.87 1.20
C CYS A 29 -0.79 12.34 1.35
N ALA A 30 0.40 12.67 0.86
CA ALA A 30 0.96 14.02 0.85
C ALA A 30 0.11 15.01 0.05
N ARG A 31 -0.70 14.55 -0.91
CA ARG A 31 -1.64 15.41 -1.66
C ARG A 31 -2.85 15.81 -0.84
N CYS A 32 -3.30 14.94 0.05
CA CYS A 32 -4.40 15.21 0.97
C CYS A 32 -3.91 15.77 2.31
N ASP A 33 -2.59 15.74 2.55
CA ASP A 33 -1.94 16.12 3.80
C ASP A 33 -2.55 15.35 5.00
N GLN A 34 -2.76 14.05 4.79
CA GLN A 34 -3.46 13.20 5.75
C GLN A 34 -2.86 11.80 5.78
N GLU A 35 -2.93 11.19 6.96
CA GLU A 35 -2.49 9.82 7.24
C GLU A 35 -3.66 9.03 7.86
N TRP A 36 -3.77 7.76 7.49
CA TRP A 36 -4.81 6.85 7.99
C TRP A 36 -4.18 5.56 8.47
N THR A 37 -4.43 5.23 9.74
CA THR A 37 -4.15 3.89 10.28
C THR A 37 -5.35 3.01 9.96
N LEU A 38 -5.14 1.93 9.21
CA LEU A 38 -6.23 1.07 8.69
C LEU A 38 -6.79 0.09 9.72
N SER A 39 -6.82 0.48 11.00
CA SER A 39 -7.20 -0.39 12.14
C SER A 39 -8.67 -0.79 12.03
N TYR A 40 -9.52 0.14 11.65
CA TYR A 40 -10.94 -0.11 11.38
C TYR A 40 -11.16 -1.07 10.19
N GLU A 41 -10.40 -0.91 9.10
CA GLU A 41 -10.57 -1.72 7.89
C GLU A 41 -10.05 -3.15 8.04
N LEU A 42 -9.07 -3.36 8.92
CA LEU A 42 -8.56 -4.71 9.21
C LEU A 42 -9.41 -5.44 10.24
N ASP A 43 -9.84 -4.77 11.31
CA ASP A 43 -10.60 -5.41 12.39
C ASP A 43 -12.11 -5.51 12.12
N GLU A 44 -12.74 -4.52 11.46
CA GLU A 44 -14.20 -4.51 11.27
C GLU A 44 -14.66 -4.99 9.89
N LEU A 45 -13.85 -4.83 8.84
CA LEU A 45 -14.23 -5.20 7.46
C LEU A 45 -13.67 -6.56 6.99
N MET A 46 -12.83 -7.24 7.79
CA MET A 46 -12.27 -8.57 7.48
C MET A 46 -11.59 -8.63 6.09
N VAL A 47 -11.01 -7.52 5.63
CA VAL A 47 -10.41 -7.41 4.29
C VAL A 47 -9.03 -8.08 4.25
N GLY A 48 -8.48 -8.46 5.40
CA GLY A 48 -7.18 -9.13 5.51
C GLY A 48 -6.09 -8.41 4.72
N ASN A 49 -5.27 -9.18 3.99
CA ASN A 49 -4.18 -8.65 3.16
C ASN A 49 -4.61 -7.72 2.00
N GLN A 50 -5.91 -7.44 1.82
CA GLN A 50 -6.44 -6.56 0.76
C GLN A 50 -6.96 -5.20 1.26
N ALA A 51 -6.85 -4.89 2.57
CA ALA A 51 -7.30 -3.60 3.12
C ALA A 51 -6.65 -2.40 2.40
N VAL A 52 -5.33 -2.45 2.19
CA VAL A 52 -4.56 -1.42 1.47
C VAL A 52 -5.06 -1.24 0.03
N GLU A 53 -5.34 -2.34 -0.69
CA GLU A 53 -5.84 -2.29 -2.06
C GLU A 53 -7.24 -1.67 -2.13
N GLN A 54 -8.14 -2.03 -1.22
CA GLN A 54 -9.49 -1.44 -1.19
C GLN A 54 -9.45 0.05 -0.85
N PHE A 55 -8.67 0.45 0.16
CA PHE A 55 -8.47 1.86 0.49
C PHE A 55 -7.91 2.62 -0.71
N ALA A 56 -6.89 2.08 -1.38
CA ALA A 56 -6.30 2.70 -2.56
C ALA A 56 -7.32 2.91 -3.70
N LEU A 57 -8.17 1.91 -3.97
CA LEU A 57 -9.22 2.01 -4.99
C LEU A 57 -10.29 3.03 -4.60
N ASP A 58 -10.72 3.04 -3.35
CA ASP A 58 -11.73 3.98 -2.86
C ASP A 58 -11.20 5.41 -2.84
N HIS A 59 -10.01 5.63 -2.28
CA HIS A 59 -9.33 6.93 -2.27
C HIS A 59 -9.20 7.47 -3.69
N LYS A 60 -8.74 6.65 -4.65
CA LYS A 60 -8.66 7.08 -6.05
C LYS A 60 -10.02 7.44 -6.65
N ARG A 61 -11.11 6.75 -6.29
CA ARG A 61 -12.45 7.09 -6.78
C ARG A 61 -12.94 8.44 -6.25
N HIS A 62 -12.59 8.78 -5.02
CA HIS A 62 -13.01 10.01 -4.36
C HIS A 62 -12.08 11.21 -4.65
N THR A 63 -10.77 10.99 -4.73
CA THR A 63 -9.74 12.04 -4.84
C THR A 63 -9.04 12.09 -6.21
N GLY A 64 -9.25 11.08 -7.06
CA GLY A 64 -8.66 10.98 -8.39
C GLY A 64 -7.20 10.51 -8.42
N HIS A 65 -6.59 10.16 -7.29
CA HIS A 65 -5.21 9.69 -7.22
C HIS A 65 -5.04 8.55 -6.21
N PHE A 66 -3.97 7.77 -6.37
CA PHE A 66 -3.58 6.78 -5.36
C PHE A 66 -2.80 7.44 -4.21
N PRO A 67 -2.90 6.92 -2.98
CA PRO A 67 -2.03 7.30 -1.87
C PRO A 67 -0.55 7.01 -2.17
N ASP A 68 0.37 7.67 -1.46
CA ASP A 68 1.80 7.61 -1.78
C ASP A 68 2.43 6.25 -1.45
N ASP A 69 1.96 5.57 -0.40
CA ASP A 69 2.46 4.26 0.01
C ASP A 69 1.97 3.10 -0.88
N VAL A 70 1.11 3.38 -1.86
CA VAL A 70 0.54 2.36 -2.73
C VAL A 70 1.36 2.21 -3.99
N GLN A 71 2.04 1.07 -4.09
CA GLN A 71 2.76 0.69 -5.30
C GLN A 71 1.77 0.41 -6.42
N THR A 72 1.94 1.12 -7.52
CA THR A 72 1.06 1.00 -8.70
C THR A 72 1.87 0.66 -9.93
N TRP A 73 1.19 0.02 -10.87
CA TRP A 73 1.61 -0.12 -12.24
C TRP A 73 1.07 1.04 -13.06
N GLN A 74 1.98 1.78 -13.68
CA GLN A 74 1.66 2.87 -14.58
C GLN A 74 1.88 2.44 -16.02
N ALA A 75 0.91 2.71 -16.89
CA ALA A 75 1.11 2.71 -18.33
C ALA A 75 1.04 4.12 -18.90
N THR A 76 2.05 4.50 -19.67
CA THR A 76 2.13 5.78 -20.35
C THR A 76 2.29 5.54 -21.85
N CYS A 77 1.39 6.13 -22.64
CA CYS A 77 1.55 6.13 -24.09
C CYS A 77 2.68 7.10 -24.47
N ARG A 78 3.62 6.66 -25.32
CA ARG A 78 4.74 7.52 -25.76
C ARG A 78 4.33 8.51 -26.87
N GLN A 79 3.11 8.40 -27.39
CA GLN A 79 2.63 9.15 -28.56
C GLN A 79 1.40 10.02 -28.28
N CYS A 80 0.74 9.85 -27.14
CA CYS A 80 -0.40 10.66 -26.74
C CYS A 80 -0.32 10.98 -25.23
N PRO A 81 -1.05 11.98 -24.73
CA PRO A 81 -0.99 12.36 -23.31
C PRO A 81 -1.68 11.36 -22.38
N GLU A 82 -2.17 10.22 -22.90
CA GLU A 82 -2.93 9.25 -22.11
C GLU A 82 -2.00 8.40 -21.24
N LYS A 83 -2.34 8.34 -19.95
CA LYS A 83 -1.68 7.50 -18.95
C LYS A 83 -2.71 6.94 -17.99
N ILE A 84 -2.43 5.75 -17.47
CA ILE A 84 -3.26 5.12 -16.45
C ILE A 84 -2.40 4.49 -15.35
N ASP A 85 -2.97 4.42 -14.15
CA ASP A 85 -2.39 3.70 -13.01
C ASP A 85 -3.34 2.58 -12.57
N ARG A 86 -2.78 1.40 -12.27
CA ARG A 86 -3.48 0.19 -11.81
C ARG A 86 -2.72 -0.47 -10.68
N LEU A 87 -3.43 -1.20 -9.82
CA LEU A 87 -2.80 -2.01 -8.76
C LEU A 87 -2.29 -3.37 -9.29
N SER A 88 -2.90 -3.86 -10.37
CA SER A 88 -2.55 -5.14 -10.98
C SER A 88 -1.78 -4.96 -12.28
N GLU A 89 -0.67 -5.71 -12.41
CA GLU A 89 0.11 -5.84 -13.64
C GLU A 89 -0.79 -6.25 -14.82
N THR A 90 -1.60 -7.30 -14.63
CA THR A 90 -2.50 -7.79 -15.69
C THR A 90 -3.47 -6.72 -16.17
N ALA A 91 -3.99 -5.89 -15.25
CA ALA A 91 -4.90 -4.82 -15.60
C ALA A 91 -4.22 -3.70 -16.40
N VAL A 92 -2.97 -3.36 -16.07
CA VAL A 92 -2.20 -2.35 -16.83
C VAL A 92 -1.78 -2.88 -18.20
N THR A 93 -1.35 -4.14 -18.28
CA THR A 93 -0.88 -4.78 -19.52
C THR A 93 -2.03 -4.92 -20.51
N ARG A 94 -3.20 -5.36 -20.06
CA ARG A 94 -4.38 -5.45 -20.93
C ARG A 94 -4.77 -4.10 -21.51
N TRP A 95 -4.70 -3.04 -20.73
CA TRP A 95 -4.96 -1.69 -21.24
C TRP A 95 -3.90 -1.29 -22.27
N ALA A 96 -2.62 -1.51 -21.97
CA ALA A 96 -1.52 -1.18 -22.86
C ALA A 96 -1.64 -1.90 -24.21
N GLU A 97 -1.89 -3.21 -24.21
CA GLU A 97 -2.14 -4.01 -25.41
C GLU A 97 -3.35 -3.51 -26.21
N THR A 98 -4.46 -3.21 -25.52
CA THR A 98 -5.68 -2.71 -26.17
C THR A 98 -5.44 -1.35 -26.80
N HIS A 99 -4.77 -0.45 -26.07
CA HIS A 99 -4.43 0.89 -26.55
C HIS A 99 -3.48 0.80 -27.74
N ALA A 100 -2.39 0.04 -27.63
CA ALA A 100 -1.40 -0.15 -28.68
C ALA A 100 -2.07 -0.70 -29.96
N ARG A 101 -2.92 -1.73 -29.86
CA ARG A 101 -3.64 -2.29 -30.99
C ARG A 101 -4.58 -1.28 -31.69
N HIS A 102 -5.33 -0.50 -30.91
CA HIS A 102 -6.33 0.41 -31.47
C HIS A 102 -5.74 1.70 -32.03
N THR A 103 -4.68 2.21 -31.39
CA THR A 103 -4.06 3.50 -31.76
C THR A 103 -2.81 3.32 -32.61
N ARG A 104 -2.27 2.10 -32.68
CA ARG A 104 -0.94 1.80 -33.22
C ARG A 104 0.18 2.55 -32.51
N HIS A 105 -0.01 2.83 -31.22
CA HIS A 105 0.98 3.50 -30.39
C HIS A 105 1.79 2.50 -29.57
N ARG A 106 2.98 2.94 -29.16
CA ARG A 106 3.84 2.27 -28.20
C ARG A 106 3.49 2.73 -26.80
N VAL A 107 3.30 1.77 -25.92
CA VAL A 107 2.96 2.01 -24.52
C VAL A 107 4.08 1.50 -23.63
N GLU A 108 4.55 2.33 -22.71
CA GLU A 108 5.51 1.97 -21.68
C GLU A 108 4.77 1.64 -20.39
N ILE A 109 5.08 0.49 -19.80
CA ILE A 109 4.60 0.07 -18.49
C ILE A 109 5.77 0.14 -17.50
N ARG A 110 5.53 0.75 -16.33
CA ARG A 110 6.47 0.83 -15.21
C ARG A 110 5.76 0.45 -13.92
N HIS A 111 6.44 -0.29 -13.04
CA HIS A 111 6.00 -0.50 -11.66
C HIS A 111 6.68 0.50 -10.72
N ALA A 112 5.99 0.96 -9.67
CA ALA A 112 6.47 2.00 -8.75
C ALA A 112 7.92 1.78 -8.25
N ASP A 113 8.26 0.54 -7.92
CA ASP A 113 9.59 0.19 -7.37
C ASP A 113 10.53 -0.46 -8.40
N ALA A 114 10.09 -0.67 -9.65
CA ALA A 114 10.92 -1.31 -10.67
C ALA A 114 11.62 -0.26 -11.54
N GLU A 115 12.94 -0.39 -11.67
CA GLU A 115 13.71 0.32 -12.70
C GLU A 115 13.41 -0.24 -14.10
N GLU A 116 12.98 -1.50 -14.18
CA GLU A 116 12.62 -2.15 -15.43
C GLU A 116 11.29 -1.62 -15.98
N THR A 117 11.28 -1.32 -17.27
CA THR A 117 10.09 -0.90 -18.00
C THR A 117 9.77 -1.88 -19.12
N THR A 118 8.50 -2.27 -19.22
CA THR A 118 8.00 -3.11 -20.30
C THR A 118 7.47 -2.24 -21.43
N LEU A 119 7.91 -2.49 -22.66
CA LEU A 119 7.37 -1.82 -23.84
C LEU A 119 6.40 -2.72 -24.59
N VAL A 120 5.21 -2.17 -24.86
CA VAL A 120 4.17 -2.81 -25.65
C VAL A 120 4.10 -2.11 -26.99
N ASP A 121 4.42 -2.86 -28.05
CA ASP A 121 4.27 -2.46 -29.44
C ASP A 121 2.87 -2.83 -29.98
N PRO A 122 2.41 -2.16 -31.05
CA PRO A 122 1.07 -2.35 -31.61
C PRO A 122 0.83 -3.65 -32.38
#